data_AF-A0A7J9IL23-F1
#
_entry.id   AF-A0A7J9IL23-F1
#
_cell.length_a   1.000
_cell.length_b   1.000
_cell.length_c   1.000
_cell.angle_alpha   90.00
_cell.angle_beta   90.00
_cell.angle_gamma   90.00
#
_symmetry.space_group_name_H-M   'P 1'
#
loop_
_entity.id
_entity.type
_entity.pdbx_description
1 polymer ?
#
loop_
_entity_poly.entity_id
_entity_poly.type
_entity_poly.pdbx_seq_one_letter_code
_entity_poly.pdbx_strand_id
1 'polypeptide(L)'
;FERPLVACCGYGGKYNYGRDAACGETINVNGKNIMVGSCKDPSVRVSWDGVHFTEAANKFSFDLVSSGNFSNPPIPLKLACHPR
;
A
#
# COMPACT_ATOMS: atom_id res chain seq x y z
N PHE A 1 -5.93 -9.65 -3.89
CA PHE A 1 -5.43 -8.40 -4.50
C PHE A 1 -5.38 -8.54 -6.01
N GLU A 2 -5.75 -7.49 -6.73
CA GLU A 2 -5.64 -7.33 -8.18
C GLU A 2 -4.47 -6.42 -8.53
N ARG A 3 -3.83 -6.64 -9.70
CA ARG A 3 -2.71 -5.83 -10.21
C ARG A 3 -1.71 -5.45 -9.11
N PRO A 4 -1.08 -6.42 -8.42
CA PRO A 4 -0.36 -6.19 -7.17
C PRO A 4 0.82 -5.23 -7.29
N LEU A 5 1.40 -5.10 -8.49
CA LEU A 5 2.51 -4.20 -8.77
C LEU A 5 2.10 -2.80 -9.26
N VAL A 6 0.80 -2.54 -9.43
CA VAL A 6 0.30 -1.26 -9.93
C VAL A 6 -0.28 -0.46 -8.77
N ALA A 7 0.30 0.70 -8.49
CA ALA A 7 -0.15 1.61 -7.43
C ALA A 7 -1.60 2.05 -7.65
N CYS A 8 -2.35 2.17 -6.54
CA CYS A 8 -3.74 2.63 -6.58
C CYS A 8 -3.82 4.13 -6.90
N CYS A 9 -3.05 4.96 -6.17
CA CYS A 9 -2.95 6.39 -6.37
C CYS A 9 -1.62 6.74 -7.02
N GLY A 10 -1.65 7.34 -8.18
CA GLY A 10 -0.43 7.65 -8.90
C GLY A 10 -0.68 7.93 -10.36
N TYR A 11 0.38 8.27 -11.07
CA TYR A 11 0.32 8.63 -12.46
C TYR A 11 1.60 8.21 -13.19
N GLY A 12 1.43 7.70 -14.41
CA GLY A 12 2.51 7.39 -15.33
C GLY A 12 3.11 5.99 -15.20
N GLY A 13 3.80 5.56 -16.27
CA GLY A 13 4.53 4.30 -16.34
C GLY A 13 3.67 3.03 -16.25
N LYS A 14 4.33 1.87 -16.31
CA LYS A 14 3.70 0.53 -16.23
C LYS A 14 3.05 0.25 -14.87
N TYR A 15 3.57 0.87 -13.81
CA TYR A 15 3.20 0.60 -12.43
C TYR A 15 2.31 1.69 -11.80
N ASN A 16 1.83 2.64 -12.61
CA ASN A 16 1.07 3.81 -12.14
C ASN A 16 1.83 4.61 -11.07
N TYR A 17 3.14 4.78 -11.27
CA TYR A 17 4.04 5.46 -10.36
C TYR A 17 5.04 6.29 -11.16
N GLY A 18 5.17 7.57 -10.79
CA GLY A 18 6.15 8.50 -11.30
C GLY A 18 6.73 9.30 -10.13
N ARG A 19 8.05 9.51 -10.13
CA ARG A 19 8.74 10.24 -9.05
C ARG A 19 8.28 11.70 -8.89
N ASP A 20 7.82 12.29 -9.99
CA ASP A 20 7.38 13.69 -10.07
C ASP A 20 5.84 13.83 -10.07
N ALA A 21 5.13 12.81 -9.58
CA ALA A 21 3.67 12.78 -9.55
C ALA A 21 3.16 12.10 -8.27
N ALA A 22 3.24 12.81 -7.16
CA ALA A 22 2.79 12.30 -5.87
C ALA A 22 1.25 12.19 -5.81
N CYS A 23 0.75 11.25 -5.01
CA CYS A 23 -0.69 11.12 -4.78
C CYS A 23 -1.27 12.42 -4.21
N GLY A 24 -2.37 12.92 -4.80
CA GLY A 24 -3.01 14.18 -4.41
C GLY A 24 -2.35 15.44 -4.99
N GLU A 25 -1.19 15.32 -5.65
CA GLU A 25 -0.53 16.43 -6.33
C GLU A 25 -1.31 16.86 -7.57
N THR A 26 -1.26 18.15 -7.91
CA THR A 26 -1.70 18.64 -9.22
C THR A 26 -0.50 18.78 -10.15
N ILE A 27 -0.48 17.98 -11.21
CA ILE A 27 0.60 17.95 -12.20
C ILE A 27 0.13 18.50 -13.55
N ASN A 28 1.05 19.06 -14.33
CA ASN A 28 0.76 19.48 -15.71
C ASN A 28 1.07 18.33 -16.68
N VAL A 29 0.05 17.87 -17.39
CA VAL A 29 0.17 16.88 -18.45
C VAL A 29 -0.29 17.51 -19.75
N ASN A 30 0.65 17.71 -20.67
CA ASN A 30 0.38 18.28 -21.99
C ASN A 30 -0.39 19.60 -21.93
N GLY A 31 -0.02 20.51 -21.02
CA GLY A 31 -0.66 21.81 -20.85
C GLY A 31 -1.93 21.79 -19.99
N LYS A 32 -2.40 20.61 -19.53
CA LYS A 32 -3.56 20.48 -18.65
C LYS A 32 -3.14 20.11 -17.23
N ASN A 33 -3.63 20.86 -16.26
CA ASN A 33 -3.48 20.50 -14.85
C ASN A 33 -4.46 19.37 -14.50
N ILE A 34 -3.93 18.28 -13.95
CA ILE A 34 -4.72 17.15 -13.43
C ILE A 34 -4.30 16.87 -11.99
N MET A 35 -5.24 16.40 -11.18
CA MET A 35 -4.94 15.89 -9.85
C MET A 35 -4.61 14.40 -9.94
N VAL A 36 -3.51 13.97 -9.33
CA VAL A 36 -3.12 12.56 -9.23
C VAL A 36 -4.07 11.88 -8.24
N GLY A 37 -5.02 11.12 -8.79
CA GLY A 37 -6.09 10.49 -8.03
C GLY A 37 -5.84 9.03 -7.69
N SER A 38 -6.69 8.50 -6.81
CA SER A 38 -6.73 7.09 -6.44
C SER A 38 -7.52 6.25 -7.46
N CYS A 39 -7.27 4.95 -7.39
CA CYS A 39 -8.07 3.94 -8.06
C CYS A 39 -9.46 3.82 -7.40
N LYS A 40 -10.43 3.24 -8.14
CA LYS A 40 -11.81 3.12 -7.67
C LYS A 40 -11.97 2.31 -6.38
N ASP A 41 -11.16 1.26 -6.22
CA ASP A 41 -11.21 0.37 -5.07
C ASP A 41 -9.80 0.10 -4.53
N PRO A 42 -9.37 0.80 -3.46
CA PRO A 42 -8.07 0.57 -2.84
C PRO A 42 -8.00 -0.76 -2.06
N SER A 43 -9.13 -1.38 -1.70
CA SER A 43 -9.14 -2.62 -0.92
C SER A 43 -8.58 -3.82 -1.70
N VAL A 44 -8.62 -3.75 -3.03
CA VAL A 44 -8.08 -4.79 -3.91
C VAL A 44 -6.63 -4.55 -4.33
N ARG A 45 -5.98 -3.44 -3.93
CA ARG A 45 -4.59 -3.13 -4.32
C ARG A 45 -3.60 -3.39 -3.19
N VAL A 46 -2.37 -3.78 -3.55
CA VAL A 46 -1.27 -3.92 -2.58
C VAL A 46 -0.59 -2.56 -2.35
N SER A 47 -0.17 -1.90 -3.42
CA SER A 47 0.51 -0.61 -3.35
C SER A 47 -0.48 0.55 -3.38
N TRP A 48 -0.34 1.49 -2.45
CA TRP A 48 -1.06 2.75 -2.45
C TRP A 48 -0.47 3.69 -3.50
N ASP A 49 0.78 4.12 -3.34
CA ASP A 49 1.40 5.19 -4.14
C ASP A 49 2.77 4.83 -4.74
N GLY A 50 3.09 3.55 -4.80
CA GLY A 50 4.41 3.05 -5.22
C GLY A 50 5.44 2.97 -4.10
N VAL A 51 5.17 3.54 -2.92
CA VAL A 51 6.06 3.49 -1.74
C VAL A 51 5.35 2.85 -0.54
N HIS A 52 4.08 3.20 -0.31
CA HIS A 52 3.28 2.72 0.81
C HIS A 52 2.33 1.59 0.40
N PHE A 53 1.97 0.75 1.37
CA PHE A 53 0.89 -0.22 1.21
C PHE A 53 -0.48 0.43 1.43
N THR A 54 -1.49 -0.14 0.79
CA THR A 54 -2.89 0.17 1.12
C THR A 54 -3.24 -0.30 2.52
N GLU A 55 -4.33 0.23 3.07
CA GLU A 55 -4.89 -0.25 4.34
C GLU A 55 -5.14 -1.76 4.33
N ALA A 56 -5.70 -2.30 3.23
CA ALA A 56 -5.98 -3.72 3.10
C ALA A 56 -4.70 -4.58 3.16
N ALA A 57 -3.62 -4.14 2.49
CA ALA A 57 -2.34 -4.84 2.53
C ALA A 57 -1.65 -4.71 3.91
N ASN A 58 -1.75 -3.56 4.56
CA ASN A 58 -1.26 -3.38 5.93
C ASN A 58 -2.03 -4.25 6.92
N LYS A 59 -3.37 -4.33 6.80
CA LYS A 59 -4.18 -5.22 7.64
C LYS A 59 -3.78 -6.67 7.47
N PHE A 60 -3.63 -7.14 6.22
CA PHE A 60 -3.18 -8.51 5.94
C PHE A 60 -1.81 -8.80 6.59
N SER A 61 -0.86 -7.88 6.44
CA SER A 61 0.48 -8.00 7.05
C SER A 61 0.40 -8.03 8.58
N PHE A 62 -0.42 -7.16 9.16
CA PHE A 62 -0.65 -7.12 10.61
C PHE A 62 -1.30 -8.39 11.14
N ASP A 63 -2.27 -8.98 10.43
CA ASP A 63 -2.92 -10.23 10.86
C ASP A 63 -1.90 -11.38 10.96
N LEU A 64 -0.94 -11.46 10.04
CA LEU A 64 0.13 -12.46 10.06
C LEU A 64 1.14 -12.26 11.19
N VAL A 65 1.49 -11.00 11.49
CA VAL A 65 2.36 -10.66 12.62
C VAL A 65 1.66 -10.89 13.95
N SER A 66 0.43 -10.40 14.09
CA SER A 66 -0.33 -10.45 15.35
C SER A 66 -0.74 -11.87 15.74
N SER A 67 -1.05 -12.73 14.76
CA SER A 67 -1.32 -14.16 14.99
C SER A 67 -0.07 -14.98 15.33
N GLY A 68 1.13 -14.45 15.06
CA GLY A 68 2.38 -15.17 15.24
C GLY A 68 2.77 -16.06 14.06
N ASN A 69 2.00 -16.07 12.97
CA ASN A 69 2.33 -16.84 11.76
C ASN A 69 3.67 -16.41 11.13
N PHE A 70 4.08 -15.17 11.37
CA PHE A 70 5.38 -14.61 10.94
C PHE A 70 6.42 -14.52 12.08
N SER A 71 6.16 -15.17 13.22
CA SER A 71 7.09 -15.27 14.34
C SER A 71 7.82 -16.63 14.35
N ASN A 72 9.04 -16.66 14.90
CA ASN A 72 9.75 -17.91 15.18
C ASN A 72 10.30 -17.89 16.63
N PRO A 73 9.77 -18.70 17.57
CA PRO A 73 8.66 -19.65 17.40
C PRO A 73 7.33 -18.95 17.05
N PRO A 74 6.33 -19.67 16.49
CA PRO A 74 5.05 -19.09 16.09
C PRO A 74 4.18 -18.76 17.32
N ILE A 75 4.50 -17.63 17.96
CA ILE A 75 3.80 -17.11 19.13
C ILE A 75 2.99 -15.87 18.73
N PRO A 76 1.67 -15.84 19.05
CA PRO A 76 0.87 -14.64 18.86
C PRO A 76 1.46 -13.45 19.62
N LEU A 77 1.32 -12.24 19.07
CA LEU A 77 1.90 -11.02 19.64
C LEU A 77 1.45 -10.78 21.10
N LYS A 78 0.21 -11.16 21.44
CA LYS A 78 -0.33 -11.05 22.81
C LYS A 78 0.38 -11.95 23.83
N LEU A 79 1.07 -12.98 23.36
CA LEU A 79 1.80 -13.96 24.18
C LEU A 79 3.33 -13.78 24.07
N ALA A 80 3.79 -12.79 23.30
CA ALA A 80 5.21 -12.59 23.04
C ALA A 80 5.98 -11.95 24.21
N CYS A 81 5.30 -11.19 25.06
CA CYS A 81 5.89 -10.61 26.26
C CYS A 81 5.63 -11.51 27.48
N HIS A 82 6.69 -11.94 28.16
CA HIS A 82 6.55 -12.57 29.47
C HIS A 82 6.55 -11.51 30.57
N PRO A 83 5.71 -11.62 31.62
CA PRO A 83 5.91 -10.88 32.85
C PRO A 83 7.31 -11.20 33.38
N ARG A 84 8.06 -10.16 33.78
CA ARG A 84 9.31 -10.37 34.51
C ARG A 84 9.01 -10.80 35.93
#